data_AF-A0A812XMI0-F1
#
_entry.id   AF-A0A812XMI0-F1
#
_cell.length_a   1.000
_cell.length_b   1.000
_cell.length_c   1.000
_cell.angle_alpha   90.00
_cell.angle_beta   90.00
_cell.angle_gamma   90.00
#
_symmetry.space_group_name_H-M   'P 1'
#
loop_
_entity.id
_entity.type
_entity.pdbx_description
1 polymer ?
#
loop_
_entity_poly.entity_id
_entity_poly.type
_entity_poly.pdbx_seq_one_letter_code
_entity_poly.pdbx_strand_id
1 'polypeptide(L)'
;MRLLFWKFCANALPGSRGVAFGGFLTFVGISELAQACVTVRSTLQIGDDGGAHVTFTDCHNKEHVFAGGALNVEEGLTVVSGTLEIARSSSVAGGVYDVGGGGLHIANGDLQQDGGRIKLWSSATKGSGGGLRIQSGGLHQHSGEISCRNCSAEHNGGCLAIEGEIKDVARSGVNSSGSITAEGCTAASGGAMAVHRSVWSFGNMIFKGCRAVDSGLAAI
;
A
#
# COMPACT_ATOMS: atom_id res chain seq x y z
N MET A 1 19.80 -12.02 -22.88
CA MET A 1 18.87 -11.58 -21.82
C MET A 1 19.40 -10.25 -21.28
N ARG A 2 18.81 -9.11 -21.70
CA ARG A 2 19.26 -7.78 -21.25
C ARG A 2 18.49 -7.42 -19.97
N LEU A 3 19.13 -7.61 -18.82
CA LEU A 3 18.72 -6.95 -17.58
C LEU A 3 18.98 -5.45 -17.74
N LEU A 4 17.94 -4.68 -18.01
CA LEU A 4 17.97 -3.23 -17.88
C LEU A 4 17.72 -2.91 -16.40
N PHE A 5 18.78 -2.95 -15.60
CA PHE A 5 18.79 -2.29 -14.30
C PHE A 5 18.72 -0.77 -14.53
N TRP A 6 17.53 -0.19 -14.48
CA TRP A 6 17.40 1.25 -14.35
C TRP A 6 17.57 1.61 -12.87
N LYS A 7 18.77 2.04 -12.51
CA LYS A 7 18.99 2.81 -11.29
C LYS A 7 18.44 4.21 -11.55
N PHE A 8 17.14 4.42 -11.30
CA PHE A 8 16.57 5.76 -11.33
C PHE A 8 17.20 6.55 -10.18
N CYS A 9 18.08 7.50 -10.50
CA CYS A 9 18.38 8.61 -9.61
C CYS A 9 17.13 9.50 -9.60
N ALA A 10 16.25 9.28 -8.63
CA ALA A 10 15.36 10.35 -8.20
C ALA A 10 16.25 11.50 -7.73
N ASN A 11 15.95 12.72 -8.15
CA ASN A 11 16.66 13.90 -7.68
C ASN A 11 16.44 14.00 -6.17
N ALA A 12 17.44 13.58 -5.39
CA ALA A 12 17.55 14.03 -4.02
C ALA A 12 17.82 15.53 -4.10
N LEU A 13 16.85 16.35 -3.69
CA LEU A 13 17.09 17.76 -3.46
C LEU A 13 18.26 17.87 -2.46
N PRO A 14 19.18 18.84 -2.60
CA PRO A 14 20.25 19.01 -1.64
C PRO A 14 19.68 19.19 -0.23
N GLY A 15 19.88 18.20 0.66
CA GLY A 15 19.35 18.17 2.02
C GLY A 15 18.09 17.32 2.24
N SER A 16 17.49 16.71 1.20
CA SER A 16 16.32 15.84 1.35
C SER A 16 16.71 14.37 1.58
N ARG A 17 16.21 13.77 2.66
CA ARG A 17 16.26 12.31 2.91
C ARG A 17 15.06 11.59 2.27
N GLY A 18 14.78 11.82 0.98
CA GLY A 18 13.57 11.28 0.35
C GLY A 18 13.63 11.23 -1.17
N VAL A 19 12.70 10.48 -1.76
CA VAL A 19 12.48 10.35 -3.20
C VAL A 19 11.19 11.07 -3.57
N ALA A 20 11.23 12.02 -4.50
CA ALA A 20 10.04 12.72 -4.99
C ALA A 20 9.81 12.43 -6.48
N PHE A 21 8.54 12.21 -6.86
CA PHE A 21 8.12 12.04 -8.26
C PHE A 21 7.06 13.06 -8.66
N GLY A 22 7.38 13.87 -9.67
CA GLY A 22 6.52 14.92 -10.25
C GLY A 22 6.10 14.68 -11.70
N GLY A 23 5.97 13.42 -12.17
CA GLY A 23 5.69 13.11 -13.58
C GLY A 23 5.01 11.76 -13.81
N PHE A 24 5.03 11.28 -15.06
CA PHE A 24 4.46 9.98 -15.45
C PHE A 24 5.53 8.89 -15.42
N LEU A 25 5.30 7.84 -14.65
CA LEU A 25 6.23 6.72 -14.51
C LEU A 25 5.45 5.41 -14.43
N THR A 26 5.83 4.41 -15.23
CA THR A 26 5.21 3.09 -15.22
C THR A 26 6.25 2.01 -15.02
N PHE A 27 6.03 1.16 -14.02
CA PHE A 27 6.79 -0.05 -13.76
C PHE A 27 5.93 -1.26 -14.15
N VAL A 28 6.50 -2.15 -14.95
CA VAL A 28 5.85 -3.40 -15.35
C VAL A 28 6.74 -4.56 -14.93
N GLY A 29 6.22 -5.42 -14.06
CA GLY A 29 6.86 -6.69 -13.77
C GLY A 29 6.72 -7.61 -14.98
N ILE A 30 7.85 -7.97 -15.59
CA ILE A 30 7.89 -8.87 -16.76
C ILE A 30 8.10 -10.33 -16.37
N SER A 31 8.35 -10.58 -15.09
CA SER A 31 8.53 -11.90 -14.49
C SER A 31 8.30 -11.80 -12.99
N GLU A 32 8.21 -12.95 -12.37
CA GLU A 32 8.26 -13.04 -10.92
C GLU A 32 9.64 -12.57 -10.44
N LEU A 33 9.64 -11.72 -9.43
CA LEU A 33 10.81 -11.07 -8.87
C LEU A 33 11.10 -11.62 -7.49
N ALA A 34 12.38 -11.63 -7.11
CA ALA A 34 12.78 -11.91 -5.75
C ALA A 34 12.35 -10.81 -4.76
N GLN A 35 11.99 -9.62 -5.25
CA GLN A 35 11.66 -8.44 -4.45
C GLN A 35 10.52 -7.65 -5.10
N ALA A 36 10.02 -6.62 -4.41
CA ALA A 36 9.13 -5.63 -5.02
C ALA A 36 9.77 -5.01 -6.29
N CYS A 37 8.94 -4.58 -7.24
CA CYS A 37 9.40 -3.83 -8.42
C CYS A 37 10.25 -2.61 -8.04
N VAL A 38 9.88 -1.90 -6.97
CA VAL A 38 10.64 -0.79 -6.40
C VAL A 38 10.67 -0.89 -4.89
N THR A 39 11.87 -0.74 -4.32
CA THR A 39 12.07 -0.55 -2.89
C THR A 39 12.67 0.84 -2.63
N VAL A 40 11.98 1.64 -1.81
CA VAL A 40 12.44 2.94 -1.34
C VAL A 40 12.84 2.82 0.12
N ARG A 41 14.14 2.95 0.41
CA ARG A 41 14.69 2.84 1.78
C ARG A 41 14.47 4.06 2.68
N SER A 42 13.65 5.00 2.22
CA SER A 42 13.40 6.26 2.90
C SER A 42 11.99 6.73 2.60
N THR A 43 11.71 8.02 2.76
CA THR A 43 10.39 8.55 2.43
C THR A 43 10.21 8.69 0.92
N LEU A 44 9.00 8.36 0.46
CA LEU A 44 8.56 8.53 -0.91
C LEU A 44 7.49 9.62 -0.94
N GLN A 45 7.68 10.64 -1.77
CA GLN A 45 6.67 11.65 -2.06
C GLN A 45 6.20 11.50 -3.52
N ILE A 46 4.89 11.52 -3.70
CA ILE A 46 4.26 11.56 -5.02
C ILE A 46 3.50 12.88 -5.15
N GLY A 47 3.84 13.61 -6.19
CA GLY A 47 3.24 14.89 -6.52
C GLY A 47 3.87 16.08 -5.80
N ASP A 48 3.64 17.22 -6.42
CA ASP A 48 4.11 18.56 -6.10
C ASP A 48 3.41 19.55 -7.05
N ASP A 49 3.30 19.20 -8.35
CA ASP A 49 2.77 20.10 -9.40
C ASP A 49 1.47 19.61 -10.10
N GLY A 50 0.67 18.76 -9.44
CA GLY A 50 -0.72 18.48 -9.85
C GLY A 50 -0.95 17.44 -10.95
N GLY A 51 0.09 16.76 -11.44
CA GLY A 51 -0.02 15.81 -12.56
C GLY A 51 0.73 14.48 -12.43
N ALA A 52 1.38 14.21 -11.30
CA ALA A 52 2.17 12.98 -11.14
C ALA A 52 1.29 11.72 -11.33
N HIS A 53 1.77 10.75 -12.09
CA HIS A 53 1.09 9.48 -12.31
C HIS A 53 2.11 8.35 -12.26
N VAL A 54 2.18 7.66 -11.12
CA VAL A 54 3.08 6.53 -10.91
C VAL A 54 2.26 5.26 -10.94
N THR A 55 2.57 4.36 -11.87
CA THR A 55 1.86 3.09 -12.04
C THR A 55 2.79 1.90 -11.84
N PHE A 56 2.31 0.87 -11.15
CA PHE A 56 2.93 -0.43 -11.06
C PHE A 56 1.95 -1.49 -11.54
N THR A 57 2.41 -2.40 -12.39
CA THR A 57 1.57 -3.46 -12.95
C THR A 57 2.34 -4.77 -13.02
N ASP A 58 1.66 -5.87 -12.69
CA ASP A 58 2.19 -7.24 -12.84
C ASP A 58 3.48 -7.47 -12.02
N CYS A 59 3.60 -6.81 -10.87
CA CYS A 59 4.75 -6.94 -9.98
C CYS A 59 4.51 -8.04 -8.95
N HIS A 60 5.32 -9.10 -8.99
CA HIS A 60 5.13 -10.29 -8.16
C HIS A 60 6.38 -10.60 -7.35
N ASN A 61 6.33 -10.33 -6.05
CA ASN A 61 7.42 -10.61 -5.12
C ASN A 61 7.29 -12.04 -4.56
N LYS A 62 8.31 -12.87 -4.80
CA LYS A 62 8.36 -14.29 -4.45
C LYS A 62 9.20 -14.65 -3.23
N GLU A 63 9.94 -13.73 -2.64
CA GLU A 63 10.72 -14.04 -1.44
C GLU A 63 9.99 -13.61 -0.17
N HIS A 64 10.04 -14.46 0.84
CA HIS A 64 9.48 -14.21 2.16
C HIS A 64 10.19 -13.08 2.93
N VAL A 65 11.36 -12.64 2.45
CA VAL A 65 12.21 -11.67 3.16
C VAL A 65 11.85 -10.23 2.80
N PHE A 66 11.25 -10.00 1.63
CA PHE A 66 10.94 -8.67 1.13
C PHE A 66 9.44 -8.44 1.13
N ALA A 67 9.04 -7.26 1.58
CA ALA A 67 7.64 -6.88 1.66
C ALA A 67 7.19 -6.13 0.41
N GLY A 68 5.89 -6.05 0.14
CA GLY A 68 5.36 -5.36 -1.04
C GLY A 68 5.45 -6.20 -2.32
N GLY A 69 4.36 -6.31 -3.07
CA GLY A 69 4.39 -6.91 -4.41
C GLY A 69 4.97 -5.97 -5.45
N ALA A 70 4.47 -4.74 -5.51
CA ALA A 70 4.92 -3.70 -6.44
C ALA A 70 5.88 -2.71 -5.79
N LEU A 71 5.50 -2.16 -4.64
CA LEU A 71 6.20 -1.05 -4.02
C LEU A 71 6.41 -1.32 -2.53
N ASN A 72 7.65 -1.26 -2.10
CA ASN A 72 8.04 -1.29 -0.70
C ASN A 72 8.64 0.05 -0.29
N VAL A 73 8.14 0.64 0.79
CA VAL A 73 8.62 1.91 1.34
C VAL A 73 9.00 1.69 2.79
N GLU A 74 10.26 1.93 3.15
CA GLU A 74 10.75 1.59 4.48
C GLU A 74 10.35 2.61 5.55
N GLU A 75 10.24 3.91 5.22
CA GLU A 75 10.00 4.97 6.22
C GLU A 75 8.61 5.62 6.12
N GLY A 76 8.13 5.99 4.93
CA GLY A 76 6.82 6.62 4.81
C GLY A 76 6.47 7.07 3.41
N LEU A 77 5.18 7.17 3.11
CA LEU A 77 4.67 7.59 1.81
C LEU A 77 3.81 8.83 1.99
N THR A 78 4.14 9.90 1.26
CA THR A 78 3.32 11.10 1.16
C THR A 78 2.77 11.24 -0.25
N VAL A 79 1.45 11.33 -0.38
CA VAL A 79 0.77 11.63 -1.65
C VAL A 79 0.12 13.00 -1.54
N VAL A 80 0.74 13.99 -2.17
CA VAL A 80 0.26 15.39 -2.15
C VAL A 80 -0.77 15.61 -3.25
N SER A 81 -0.48 15.12 -4.45
CA SER A 81 -1.34 15.24 -5.63
C SER A 81 -1.07 14.09 -6.62
N GLY A 82 -1.79 14.07 -7.74
CA GLY A 82 -1.57 13.07 -8.78
C GLY A 82 -2.22 11.71 -8.48
N THR A 83 -1.61 10.63 -8.95
CA THR A 83 -2.16 9.28 -8.81
C THR A 83 -1.04 8.25 -8.64
N LEU A 84 -1.13 7.45 -7.58
CA LEU A 84 -0.40 6.20 -7.42
C LEU A 84 -1.35 5.05 -7.77
N GLU A 85 -1.01 4.28 -8.78
CA GLU A 85 -1.79 3.12 -9.23
C GLU A 85 -0.95 1.85 -9.14
N ILE A 86 -1.49 0.82 -8.51
CA ILE A 86 -0.87 -0.51 -8.42
C ILE A 86 -1.93 -1.52 -8.81
N ALA A 87 -1.64 -2.31 -9.84
CA ALA A 87 -2.56 -3.31 -10.34
C ALA A 87 -1.89 -4.67 -10.52
N ARG A 88 -2.67 -5.73 -10.31
CA ARG A 88 -2.28 -7.14 -10.54
C ARG A 88 -0.93 -7.49 -9.92
N SER A 89 -0.68 -7.02 -8.71
CA SER A 89 0.59 -7.24 -8.03
C SER A 89 0.40 -8.22 -6.89
N SER A 90 1.43 -8.99 -6.55
CA SER A 90 1.33 -9.90 -5.42
C SER A 90 2.61 -10.03 -4.63
N SER A 91 2.47 -10.40 -3.35
CA SER A 91 3.58 -10.78 -2.49
C SER A 91 3.30 -12.15 -1.87
N VAL A 92 4.26 -13.07 -1.92
CA VAL A 92 4.13 -14.39 -1.28
C VAL A 92 4.71 -14.44 0.13
N ALA A 93 5.20 -13.32 0.66
CA ALA A 93 5.51 -13.20 2.08
C ALA A 93 4.25 -13.62 2.86
N GLY A 94 4.38 -14.71 3.62
CA GLY A 94 3.33 -15.54 4.21
C GLY A 94 3.91 -16.48 5.27
N GLY A 95 3.48 -16.24 6.52
CA GLY A 95 4.00 -16.80 7.77
C GLY A 95 3.48 -15.97 8.95
N VAL A 96 3.50 -16.52 10.18
CA VAL A 96 2.83 -15.93 11.36
C VAL A 96 3.43 -14.56 11.76
N TYR A 97 4.60 -14.21 11.24
CA TYR A 97 5.29 -12.93 11.44
C TYR A 97 5.44 -12.12 10.15
N ASP A 98 4.70 -12.47 9.09
CA ASP A 98 5.11 -12.08 7.74
C ASP A 98 4.70 -10.66 7.35
N VAL A 99 5.66 -10.07 6.66
CA VAL A 99 5.56 -8.83 5.88
C VAL A 99 4.53 -9.02 4.77
N GLY A 100 3.70 -8.01 4.53
CA GLY A 100 2.56 -8.09 3.60
C GLY A 100 2.53 -6.93 2.61
N GLY A 101 1.35 -6.61 2.07
CA GLY A 101 1.19 -5.56 1.06
C GLY A 101 1.22 -6.10 -0.36
N GLY A 102 0.16 -6.79 -0.80
CA GLY A 102 0.13 -7.41 -2.13
C GLY A 102 0.41 -6.44 -3.27
N GLY A 103 0.03 -5.17 -3.11
CA GLY A 103 0.52 -4.07 -3.94
C GLY A 103 1.62 -3.26 -3.26
N LEU A 104 1.25 -2.59 -2.16
CA LEU A 104 2.07 -1.61 -1.45
C LEU A 104 2.34 -2.04 -0.02
N HIS A 105 3.59 -1.90 0.41
CA HIS A 105 4.00 -2.03 1.79
C HIS A 105 4.69 -0.78 2.32
N ILE A 106 4.33 -0.36 3.53
CA ILE A 106 5.00 0.70 4.30
C ILE A 106 5.48 0.09 5.62
N ALA A 107 6.79 0.04 5.84
CA ALA A 107 7.38 -0.71 6.95
C ALA A 107 7.38 0.06 8.28
N ASN A 108 7.98 1.26 8.32
CA ASN A 108 8.29 1.99 9.55
C ASN A 108 7.76 3.43 9.60
N GLY A 109 6.62 3.70 8.95
CA GLY A 109 5.92 4.94 9.20
C GLY A 109 4.60 5.05 8.48
N ASP A 110 4.21 6.30 8.23
CA ASP A 110 2.83 6.63 7.90
C ASP A 110 2.60 6.70 6.40
N LEU A 111 1.35 6.43 6.01
CA LEU A 111 0.79 6.90 4.75
C LEU A 111 0.11 8.24 5.02
N GLN A 112 0.68 9.32 4.50
CA GLN A 112 0.09 10.65 4.52
C GLN A 112 -0.49 10.97 3.15
N GLN A 113 -1.77 11.32 3.10
CA GLN A 113 -2.43 11.72 1.87
C GLN A 113 -3.10 13.07 2.05
N ASP A 114 -2.52 14.07 1.38
CA ASP A 114 -3.03 15.45 1.39
C ASP A 114 -3.87 15.76 0.15
N GLY A 115 -3.91 14.82 -0.81
CA GLY A 115 -4.71 14.90 -2.02
C GLY A 115 -4.48 13.71 -2.96
N GLY A 116 -4.76 13.90 -4.25
CA GLY A 116 -4.53 12.88 -5.26
C GLY A 116 -5.33 11.58 -5.07
N ARG A 117 -4.89 10.52 -5.74
CA ARG A 117 -5.58 9.21 -5.73
C ARG A 117 -4.58 8.08 -5.51
N ILE A 118 -4.94 7.12 -4.66
CA ILE A 118 -4.25 5.85 -4.51
C ILE A 118 -5.21 4.76 -5.00
N LYS A 119 -4.76 3.93 -5.93
CA LYS A 119 -5.55 2.92 -6.61
C LYS A 119 -4.86 1.57 -6.52
N LEU A 120 -5.51 0.58 -5.93
CA LEU A 120 -4.95 -0.73 -5.63
C LEU A 120 -5.90 -1.81 -6.16
N TRP A 121 -5.59 -2.46 -7.28
CA TRP A 121 -6.56 -3.31 -7.97
C TRP A 121 -6.02 -4.70 -8.27
N SER A 122 -6.81 -5.74 -7.97
CA SER A 122 -6.47 -7.14 -8.23
C SER A 122 -5.12 -7.54 -7.63
N SER A 123 -4.79 -6.96 -6.47
CA SER A 123 -3.54 -7.25 -5.77
C SER A 123 -3.76 -8.28 -4.66
N ALA A 124 -2.78 -9.16 -4.45
CA ALA A 124 -2.95 -10.31 -3.55
C ALA A 124 -1.73 -10.55 -2.66
N THR A 125 -1.95 -11.03 -1.44
CA THR A 125 -0.85 -11.40 -0.54
C THR A 125 -1.18 -12.64 0.28
N LYS A 126 -0.13 -13.41 0.61
CA LYS A 126 -0.20 -14.46 1.64
C LYS A 126 -0.12 -13.92 3.07
N GLY A 127 0.24 -12.65 3.22
CA GLY A 127 0.23 -11.95 4.50
C GLY A 127 -1.08 -11.22 4.73
N SER A 128 -0.96 -9.99 5.23
CA SER A 128 -2.06 -9.04 5.38
C SER A 128 -1.94 -7.86 4.40
N GLY A 129 -3.06 -7.22 4.09
CA GLY A 129 -3.10 -6.03 3.23
C GLY A 129 -2.95 -6.41 1.76
N GLY A 130 -4.00 -6.98 1.16
CA GLY A 130 -3.96 -7.43 -0.24
C GLY A 130 -3.65 -6.29 -1.22
N GLY A 131 -4.18 -5.10 -0.97
CA GLY A 131 -3.78 -3.87 -1.66
C GLY A 131 -2.59 -3.19 -0.99
N LEU A 132 -2.77 -2.79 0.27
CA LEU A 132 -1.85 -1.98 1.06
C LEU A 132 -1.68 -2.56 2.46
N ARG A 133 -0.44 -2.65 2.92
CA ARG A 133 -0.12 -2.87 4.32
C ARG A 133 0.74 -1.74 4.88
N ILE A 134 0.35 -1.25 6.05
CA ILE A 134 1.15 -0.37 6.90
C ILE A 134 1.54 -1.18 8.13
N GLN A 135 2.83 -1.49 8.27
CA GLN A 135 3.31 -2.32 9.36
C GLN A 135 3.43 -1.48 10.64
N SER A 136 4.34 -0.51 10.68
CA SER A 136 4.57 0.32 11.86
C SER A 136 4.24 1.78 11.58
N GLY A 137 2.96 2.13 11.64
CA GLY A 137 2.46 3.49 11.41
C GLY A 137 0.95 3.54 11.25
N GLY A 138 0.46 4.66 10.72
CA GLY A 138 -0.96 4.92 10.47
C GLY A 138 -1.24 5.43 9.08
N LEU A 139 -2.53 5.49 8.76
CA LEU A 139 -3.05 6.18 7.59
C LEU A 139 -3.63 7.53 8.04
N HIS A 140 -3.04 8.61 7.54
CA HIS A 140 -3.49 9.98 7.75
C HIS A 140 -3.91 10.58 6.40
N GLN A 141 -5.21 10.60 6.15
CA GLN A 141 -5.78 11.11 4.92
C GLN A 141 -6.52 12.42 5.19
N HIS A 142 -5.89 13.56 4.90
CA HIS A 142 -6.54 14.87 5.00
C HIS A 142 -7.52 15.09 3.84
N SER A 143 -7.18 14.63 2.63
CA SER A 143 -8.06 14.68 1.46
C SER A 143 -7.70 13.60 0.42
N GLY A 144 -8.39 13.59 -0.72
CA GLY A 144 -8.13 12.65 -1.81
C GLY A 144 -8.90 11.33 -1.70
N GLU A 145 -8.52 10.36 -2.53
CA GLU A 145 -9.18 9.06 -2.65
C GLU A 145 -8.19 7.91 -2.48
N ILE A 146 -8.58 6.89 -1.71
CA ILE A 146 -7.97 5.56 -1.71
C ILE A 146 -9.02 4.57 -2.19
N SER A 147 -8.71 3.84 -3.25
CA SER A 147 -9.61 2.84 -3.82
C SER A 147 -8.93 1.49 -3.93
N CYS A 148 -9.60 0.46 -3.42
CA CYS A 148 -9.22 -0.92 -3.60
C CYS A 148 -10.30 -1.67 -4.37
N ARG A 149 -9.89 -2.51 -5.31
CA ARG A 149 -10.83 -3.38 -6.02
C ARG A 149 -10.28 -4.78 -6.21
N ASN A 150 -11.04 -5.80 -5.84
CA ASN A 150 -10.70 -7.21 -6.02
C ASN A 150 -9.34 -7.59 -5.40
N CYS A 151 -8.98 -6.95 -4.30
CA CYS A 151 -7.75 -7.27 -3.58
C CYS A 151 -7.99 -8.37 -2.54
N SER A 152 -7.00 -9.23 -2.31
CA SER A 152 -7.13 -10.36 -1.40
C SER A 152 -5.93 -10.55 -0.47
N ALA A 153 -6.19 -10.94 0.78
CA ALA A 153 -5.17 -11.35 1.73
C ALA A 153 -5.51 -12.71 2.34
N GLU A 154 -4.51 -13.54 2.64
CA GLU A 154 -4.75 -14.81 3.37
C GLU A 154 -5.01 -14.56 4.86
N HIS A 155 -4.50 -13.46 5.43
CA HIS A 155 -4.73 -13.12 6.83
C HIS A 155 -5.72 -11.96 6.99
N ASN A 156 -5.26 -10.72 6.99
CA ASN A 156 -6.10 -9.60 7.40
C ASN A 156 -6.18 -8.53 6.32
N GLY A 157 -7.35 -7.91 6.16
CA GLY A 157 -7.53 -6.72 5.32
C GLY A 157 -7.28 -6.97 3.82
N GLY A 158 -8.31 -7.36 3.07
CA GLY A 158 -8.17 -7.63 1.64
C GLY A 158 -7.73 -6.42 0.84
N CYS A 159 -8.16 -5.22 1.23
CA CYS A 159 -7.68 -3.94 0.73
C CYS A 159 -6.53 -3.40 1.58
N LEU A 160 -6.80 -3.12 2.87
CA LEU A 160 -5.92 -2.37 3.76
C LEU A 160 -5.71 -3.14 5.05
N ALA A 161 -4.45 -3.33 5.45
CA ALA A 161 -4.11 -3.79 6.79
C ALA A 161 -3.16 -2.83 7.48
N ILE A 162 -3.49 -2.42 8.70
CA ILE A 162 -2.61 -1.62 9.57
C ILE A 162 -2.33 -2.43 10.82
N GLU A 163 -1.15 -3.07 10.84
CA GLU A 163 -0.78 -4.05 11.87
C GLU A 163 0.74 -4.08 12.06
N GLY A 164 1.20 -3.92 13.29
CA GLY A 164 2.62 -4.05 13.62
C GLY A 164 2.87 -4.04 15.12
N GLU A 165 4.14 -4.29 15.47
CA GLU A 165 4.55 -4.37 16.87
C GLU A 165 4.37 -3.03 17.58
N ILE A 166 3.78 -3.15 18.76
CA ILE A 166 3.34 -2.10 19.68
C ILE A 166 4.57 -1.36 20.24
N LYS A 167 5.24 -0.53 19.42
CA LYS A 167 6.22 0.45 19.95
C LYS A 167 5.68 1.87 19.93
N ASP A 168 4.93 2.25 18.89
CA ASP A 168 4.30 3.57 18.79
C ASP A 168 2.78 3.49 18.73
N VAL A 169 2.23 3.36 19.93
CA VAL A 169 0.81 3.17 20.26
C VAL A 169 -0.08 4.32 19.77
N ALA A 170 0.50 5.51 19.59
CA ALA A 170 -0.23 6.70 19.17
C ALA A 170 -0.47 6.78 17.66
N ARG A 171 0.27 6.02 16.83
CA ARG A 171 0.27 6.21 15.36
C ARG A 171 -0.52 5.15 14.60
N SER A 172 -0.76 3.98 15.19
CA SER A 172 -1.45 2.89 14.49
C SER A 172 -2.96 3.14 14.42
N GLY A 173 -3.48 3.44 13.23
CA GLY A 173 -4.90 3.69 13.03
C GLY A 173 -5.19 4.32 11.68
N VAL A 174 -6.47 4.56 11.43
CA VAL A 174 -6.92 5.33 10.27
C VAL A 174 -7.49 6.64 10.77
N ASN A 175 -7.00 7.77 10.27
CA ASN A 175 -7.61 9.07 10.43
C ASN A 175 -7.84 9.65 9.03
N SER A 176 -9.10 9.68 8.60
CA SER A 176 -9.47 10.03 7.22
C SER A 176 -10.59 11.06 7.15
N SER A 177 -10.31 12.18 6.50
CA SER A 177 -11.29 13.17 6.02
C SER A 177 -11.55 13.05 4.50
N GLY A 178 -10.86 12.12 3.82
CA GLY A 178 -11.00 11.86 2.38
C GLY A 178 -12.01 10.76 2.05
N SER A 179 -11.81 10.07 0.93
CA SER A 179 -12.60 8.88 0.60
C SER A 179 -11.75 7.62 0.62
N ILE A 180 -12.26 6.57 1.25
CA ILE A 180 -11.71 5.22 1.20
C ILE A 180 -12.81 4.30 0.67
N THR A 181 -12.58 3.69 -0.49
CA THR A 181 -13.50 2.73 -1.08
C THR A 181 -12.83 1.39 -1.25
N ALA A 182 -13.47 0.31 -0.83
CA ALA A 182 -13.06 -1.04 -1.14
C ALA A 182 -14.21 -1.84 -1.75
N GLU A 183 -13.93 -2.51 -2.86
CA GLU A 183 -14.90 -3.26 -3.64
C GLU A 183 -14.38 -4.67 -3.91
N GLY A 184 -15.17 -5.71 -3.59
CA GLY A 184 -14.81 -7.10 -3.91
C GLY A 184 -13.57 -7.61 -3.18
N CYS A 185 -13.18 -7.00 -2.05
CA CYS A 185 -11.99 -7.39 -1.30
C CYS A 185 -12.27 -8.59 -0.38
N THR A 186 -11.29 -9.50 -0.25
CA THR A 186 -11.43 -10.70 0.59
C THR A 186 -10.25 -10.89 1.51
N ALA A 187 -10.49 -11.27 2.76
CA ALA A 187 -9.45 -11.69 3.70
C ALA A 187 -9.97 -12.74 4.69
N ALA A 188 -9.10 -13.38 5.47
CA ALA A 188 -9.55 -14.21 6.60
C ALA A 188 -10.27 -13.36 7.65
N SER A 189 -9.70 -12.22 8.01
CA SER A 189 -10.34 -11.21 8.86
C SER A 189 -10.39 -9.82 8.23
N GLY A 190 -11.43 -9.06 8.56
CA GLY A 190 -11.61 -7.68 8.09
C GLY A 190 -11.65 -7.59 6.57
N GLY A 191 -12.65 -8.25 5.95
CA GLY A 191 -12.65 -8.57 4.52
C GLY A 191 -12.13 -7.48 3.57
N ALA A 192 -12.46 -6.22 3.84
CA ALA A 192 -11.80 -5.08 3.19
C ALA A 192 -10.62 -4.52 3.99
N MET A 193 -10.84 -4.17 5.25
CA MET A 193 -9.89 -3.44 6.07
C MET A 193 -9.65 -4.17 7.38
N ALA A 194 -8.42 -4.22 7.86
CA ALA A 194 -8.10 -4.69 9.19
C ALA A 194 -7.20 -3.67 9.89
N VAL A 195 -7.64 -3.17 11.04
CA VAL A 195 -6.91 -2.14 11.79
C VAL A 195 -6.88 -2.58 13.25
N HIS A 196 -5.69 -2.75 13.81
CA HIS A 196 -5.53 -3.21 15.20
C HIS A 196 -6.03 -2.21 16.27
N ARG A 197 -6.39 -0.99 15.88
CA ARG A 197 -6.75 0.09 16.80
C ARG A 197 -8.01 0.82 16.35
N SER A 198 -7.87 2.11 16.07
CA SER A 198 -8.96 3.03 15.89
C SER A 198 -9.07 3.44 14.44
N VAL A 199 -10.31 3.58 14.01
CA VAL A 199 -10.68 4.16 12.73
C VAL A 199 -11.49 5.41 13.04
N TRP A 200 -10.92 6.57 12.73
CA TRP A 200 -11.59 7.85 12.76
C TRP A 200 -11.82 8.31 11.33
N SER A 201 -13.08 8.53 10.98
CA SER A 201 -13.42 9.09 9.68
C SER A 201 -14.36 10.26 9.82
N PHE A 202 -13.99 11.37 9.18
CA PHE A 202 -14.84 12.50 8.88
C PHE A 202 -15.22 12.54 7.39
N GLY A 203 -14.68 11.60 6.61
CA GLY A 203 -14.91 11.44 5.18
C GLY A 203 -15.82 10.25 4.84
N ASN A 204 -15.68 9.74 3.62
CA ASN A 204 -16.52 8.64 3.12
C ASN A 204 -15.76 7.31 3.12
N MET A 205 -16.21 6.35 3.93
CA MET A 205 -15.75 4.96 3.87
C MET A 205 -16.82 4.08 3.26
N ILE A 206 -16.51 3.43 2.13
CA ILE A 206 -17.46 2.62 1.36
C ILE A 206 -16.89 1.22 1.15
N PHE A 207 -17.59 0.21 1.65
CA PHE A 207 -17.21 -1.20 1.49
C PHE A 207 -18.32 -1.94 0.75
N LYS A 208 -18.02 -2.45 -0.45
CA LYS A 208 -19.00 -3.13 -1.32
C LYS A 208 -18.54 -4.53 -1.66
N GLY A 209 -19.38 -5.53 -1.40
CA GLY A 209 -19.07 -6.92 -1.76
C GLY A 209 -17.77 -7.46 -1.16
N CYS A 210 -17.33 -6.92 -0.03
CA CYS A 210 -16.14 -7.40 0.66
C CYS A 210 -16.51 -8.55 1.61
N ARG A 211 -15.58 -9.48 1.84
CA ARG A 211 -15.87 -10.71 2.60
C ARG A 211 -14.71 -11.10 3.51
N ALA A 212 -15.00 -11.30 4.79
CA ALA A 212 -14.14 -12.06 5.69
C ALA A 212 -14.50 -13.55 5.59
N VAL A 213 -13.51 -14.44 5.47
CA VAL A 213 -13.78 -15.89 5.39
C VAL A 213 -13.88 -16.55 6.76
N ASP A 214 -13.20 -16.02 7.78
CA ASP A 214 -13.14 -16.64 9.12
C ASP A 214 -13.90 -15.87 10.19
N SER A 215 -13.90 -14.53 10.16
CA SER A 215 -14.39 -13.72 11.30
C SER A 215 -15.81 -13.16 11.20
N GLY A 216 -16.59 -13.48 10.14
CA GLY A 216 -18.01 -13.09 10.01
C GLY A 216 -18.30 -11.59 9.85
N LEU A 217 -17.36 -10.69 10.19
CA LEU A 217 -17.43 -9.25 9.95
C LEU A 217 -16.86 -8.95 8.56
N ALA A 218 -17.77 -8.67 7.62
CA ALA A 218 -17.48 -8.68 6.19
C ALA A 218 -16.55 -7.57 5.69
N ALA A 219 -16.38 -6.47 6.44
CA ALA A 219 -15.75 -5.26 5.93
C ALA A 219 -14.56 -4.75 6.76
N ILE A 220 -14.69 -4.66 8.08
CA ILE A 220 -13.65 -4.16 9.01
C ILE A 220 -13.46 -5.17 10.14
#